data_AF-A0AAJ0C9L6-F1
#
_entry.id   AF-A0AAJ0C9L6-F1
#
_cell.length_a   1.000
_cell.length_b   1.000
_cell.length_c   1.000
_cell.angle_alpha   90.00
_cell.angle_beta   90.00
_cell.angle_gamma   90.00
#
_symmetry.space_group_name_H-M   'P 1'
#
loop_
_entity.id
_entity.type
_entity.pdbx_description
1 polymer ?
#
loop_
_entity_poly.entity_id
_entity_poly.type
_entity_poly.pdbx_seq_one_letter_code
_entity_poly.pdbx_strand_id
1 'polypeptide(L)'
;MASSTIFSKATASPAPSTPGTSSKTKVARRLRELDEALGDHKNFVNLELESIKEGLEELERRRQLDSARAAVRHEILFGALKKIHEEMSKMKGEIKGDQEPGPGVGASPRAGGKKPHESRNSAEGRKNLERCLGQYTQHMETARTVGQVKETGKLCTDYSESIFKTYT
;
A
#
# COMPACT_ATOMS: atom_id res chain seq x y z
N MET A 1 74.36 -49.90 -35.56
CA MET A 1 74.67 -51.05 -34.70
C MET A 1 73.37 -51.76 -34.38
N ALA A 2 73.31 -53.05 -34.71
CA ALA A 2 72.16 -53.90 -34.47
C ALA A 2 71.98 -54.20 -32.97
N SER A 3 70.74 -54.27 -32.51
CA SER A 3 70.41 -55.08 -31.34
C SER A 3 69.00 -55.64 -31.48
N SER A 4 68.98 -56.94 -31.23
CA SER A 4 67.91 -57.90 -31.42
C SER A 4 67.17 -58.11 -30.09
N THR A 5 66.04 -58.82 -30.21
CA THR A 5 65.42 -59.67 -29.16
C THR A 5 64.65 -58.88 -28.07
N ILE A 6 63.48 -59.27 -27.53
CA ILE A 6 62.85 -60.59 -27.30
C ILE A 6 61.31 -60.43 -27.31
N PHE A 7 60.65 -61.41 -27.90
CA PHE A 7 59.20 -61.64 -27.90
C PHE A 7 58.76 -62.24 -26.56
N SER A 8 58.01 -61.49 -25.73
CA SER A 8 57.41 -62.00 -24.49
C SER A 8 55.92 -62.20 -24.67
N LYS A 9 55.54 -63.47 -24.83
CA LYS A 9 54.16 -63.96 -24.92
C LYS A 9 53.53 -63.90 -23.52
N ALA A 10 52.72 -62.88 -23.25
CA ALA A 10 51.90 -62.80 -22.05
C ALA A 10 50.70 -63.73 -22.19
N THR A 11 50.58 -64.69 -21.27
CA THR A 11 49.43 -65.55 -21.08
C THR A 11 48.26 -64.72 -20.55
N ALA A 12 47.20 -64.60 -21.34
CA ALA A 12 45.96 -63.96 -20.93
C ALA A 12 45.29 -64.80 -19.82
N SER A 13 45.24 -64.22 -18.62
CA SER A 13 44.37 -64.70 -17.53
C SER A 13 42.91 -64.39 -17.89
N PRO A 14 41.98 -65.35 -17.81
CA PRO A 14 40.58 -65.07 -18.07
C PRO A 14 40.03 -64.17 -16.97
N ALA A 15 39.70 -62.93 -17.33
CA ALA A 15 39.00 -61.99 -16.48
C ALA A 15 37.65 -62.61 -16.02
N PRO A 16 37.25 -62.45 -14.76
CA PRO A 16 35.93 -62.87 -14.29
C PRO A 16 34.87 -62.10 -15.08
N SER A 17 34.09 -62.82 -15.87
CA SER A 17 32.92 -62.29 -16.55
C SER A 17 31.95 -61.74 -15.50
N THR A 18 31.83 -60.41 -15.49
CA THR A 18 30.81 -59.73 -14.71
C THR A 18 29.43 -60.23 -15.15
N PRO A 19 28.57 -60.69 -14.22
CA PRO A 19 27.24 -61.16 -14.57
C PRO A 19 26.49 -59.98 -15.19
N GLY A 20 26.15 -60.13 -16.47
CA GLY A 20 25.40 -59.14 -17.23
C GLY A 20 24.12 -58.79 -16.48
N THR A 21 24.06 -57.57 -15.95
CA THR A 21 22.84 -57.02 -15.37
C THR A 21 21.79 -56.95 -16.47
N SER A 22 20.88 -57.92 -16.44
CA SER A 22 19.72 -58.06 -17.32
C SER A 22 19.06 -56.71 -17.59
N SER A 23 18.77 -56.41 -18.86
CA SER A 23 18.11 -55.16 -19.31
C SER A 23 16.85 -54.80 -18.50
N LYS A 24 16.15 -55.79 -17.95
CA LYS A 24 15.00 -55.63 -17.05
C LYS A 24 15.35 -54.87 -15.77
N THR A 25 16.52 -55.11 -15.18
CA THR A 25 16.97 -54.41 -13.96
C THR A 25 17.29 -52.93 -14.21
N LYS A 26 17.79 -52.59 -15.41
CA LYS A 26 18.03 -51.19 -15.81
C LYS A 26 16.73 -50.42 -15.99
N VAL A 27 15.72 -51.05 -16.61
CA VAL A 27 14.38 -50.46 -16.78
C VAL A 27 13.71 -50.24 -15.43
N ALA A 28 13.74 -51.23 -14.53
CA ALA A 28 13.16 -51.09 -13.19
C ALA A 28 13.81 -49.96 -12.38
N ARG A 29 15.13 -49.77 -12.50
CA ARG A 29 15.83 -48.64 -11.86
C ARG A 29 15.36 -47.30 -12.42
N ARG A 30 15.30 -47.15 -13.75
CA ARG A 30 14.83 -45.90 -14.38
C ARG A 30 13.39 -45.57 -14.04
N LEU A 31 12.51 -46.56 -13.92
CA LEU A 31 11.13 -46.33 -13.48
C LEU A 31 11.08 -45.77 -12.06
N ARG A 32 11.92 -46.28 -11.16
CA ARG A 32 12.03 -45.74 -9.80
C ARG A 32 12.58 -44.32 -9.77
N GLU A 33 13.63 -44.04 -10.55
CA GLU A 33 14.19 -42.68 -10.69
C GLU A 33 13.16 -41.69 -11.22
N LEU A 34 12.33 -42.10 -12.20
CA LEU A 34 11.26 -41.26 -12.74
C LEU A 34 10.13 -41.05 -11.72
N ASP A 35 9.78 -42.06 -10.93
CA ASP A 35 8.76 -41.95 -9.88
C ASP A 35 9.21 -41.02 -8.75
N GLU A 36 10.47 -41.12 -8.33
CA GLU A 36 11.10 -40.20 -7.39
C GLU A 36 11.12 -38.76 -7.94
N ALA A 37 11.59 -38.57 -9.18
CA ALA A 37 11.62 -37.25 -9.82
C ALA A 37 10.23 -36.64 -9.99
N LEU A 38 9.21 -37.46 -10.29
CA LEU A 38 7.82 -37.03 -10.37
C LEU A 38 7.30 -36.61 -8.99
N GLY A 39 7.64 -37.37 -7.95
CA GLY A 39 7.32 -37.03 -6.56
C GLY A 39 7.93 -35.70 -6.13
N ASP A 40 9.21 -35.50 -6.41
CA ASP A 40 9.93 -34.25 -6.11
C ASP A 40 9.33 -33.07 -6.87
N HIS A 41 9.03 -33.24 -8.16
CA HIS A 41 8.41 -32.19 -8.96
C HIS A 41 7.02 -31.82 -8.44
N LYS A 42 6.21 -32.80 -8.04
CA LYS A 42 4.91 -32.57 -7.42
C LYS A 42 5.03 -31.79 -6.12
N ASN A 43 5.99 -32.14 -5.27
CA ASN A 43 6.25 -31.43 -4.02
C ASN A 43 6.68 -29.98 -4.27
N PHE A 44 7.58 -29.77 -5.24
CA PHE A 44 8.00 -28.43 -5.65
C PHE A 44 6.82 -27.59 -6.14
N VAL A 45 5.99 -28.11 -7.04
CA VAL A 45 4.81 -27.40 -7.56
C VAL A 45 3.83 -27.07 -6.43
N ASN A 46 3.61 -27.99 -5.49
CA ASN A 46 2.75 -27.71 -4.34
C ASN A 46 3.29 -26.59 -3.46
N LEU A 47 4.61 -26.55 -3.22
CA LEU A 47 5.25 -25.47 -2.46
C LEU A 47 5.10 -24.11 -3.16
N GLU A 48 5.34 -24.07 -4.46
CA GLU A 48 5.15 -22.85 -5.27
C GLU A 48 3.67 -22.41 -5.26
N LEU A 49 2.73 -23.35 -5.37
CA LEU A 49 1.31 -23.04 -5.31
C LEU A 49 0.89 -22.44 -3.96
N GLU A 50 1.38 -22.97 -2.84
CA GLU A 50 1.11 -22.39 -1.52
C GLU A 50 1.75 -21.00 -1.37
N SER A 51 3.01 -20.84 -1.80
CA SER A 51 3.69 -19.53 -1.82
C SER A 51 2.92 -18.49 -2.64
N ILE A 52 2.41 -18.87 -3.82
CA ILE A 52 1.60 -17.99 -4.66
C ILE A 52 0.27 -17.63 -3.99
N LYS A 53 -0.39 -18.58 -3.31
CA LYS A 53 -1.63 -18.31 -2.57
C LYS A 53 -1.40 -17.31 -1.45
N GLU A 54 -0.37 -17.51 -0.62
CA GLU A 54 0.01 -16.58 0.44
C GLU A 54 0.32 -15.18 -0.13
N GLY A 55 1.04 -15.12 -1.26
CA GLY A 55 1.33 -13.87 -1.96
C GLY A 55 0.06 -13.16 -2.47
N LEU A 56 -0.92 -13.91 -2.98
CA LEU A 56 -2.19 -13.38 -3.47
C LEU A 56 -3.05 -12.83 -2.32
N GLU A 57 -3.13 -13.54 -1.21
CA GLU A 57 -3.84 -13.10 0.00
C GLU A 57 -3.25 -11.80 0.57
N GLU A 58 -1.92 -11.72 0.64
CA GLU A 58 -1.22 -10.51 1.10
C GLU A 58 -1.44 -9.32 0.14
N LEU A 59 -1.44 -9.57 -1.18
CA LEU A 59 -1.70 -8.53 -2.16
C LEU A 59 -3.14 -8.01 -2.07
N GLU A 60 -4.12 -8.90 -1.92
CA GLU A 60 -5.53 -8.53 -1.75
C GLU A 60 -5.73 -7.71 -0.47
N ARG A 61 -5.09 -8.11 0.64
CA ARG A 61 -5.11 -7.36 1.90
C ARG A 61 -4.54 -5.95 1.72
N ARG A 62 -3.42 -5.79 1.02
CA ARG A 62 -2.84 -4.46 0.71
C ARG A 62 -3.77 -3.62 -0.14
N ARG A 63 -4.35 -4.21 -1.20
CA ARG A 63 -5.33 -3.53 -2.06
C ARG A 63 -6.51 -2.99 -1.26
N GLN A 64 -7.05 -3.76 -0.33
CA GLN A 64 -8.16 -3.33 0.52
C GLN A 64 -7.77 -2.18 1.45
N LEU A 65 -6.58 -2.20 2.03
CA LEU A 65 -6.07 -1.09 2.84
C LEU A 65 -5.91 0.19 2.02
N ASP A 66 -5.32 0.09 0.83
CA ASP A 66 -5.08 1.25 -0.02
C ASP A 66 -6.38 1.83 -0.57
N SER A 67 -7.35 0.98 -0.91
CA SER A 67 -8.70 1.40 -1.26
C SER A 67 -9.37 2.16 -0.11
N ALA A 68 -9.27 1.66 1.12
CA ALA A 68 -9.83 2.34 2.29
C ALA A 68 -9.14 3.69 2.57
N ARG A 69 -7.81 3.76 2.46
CA ARG A 69 -7.05 5.02 2.59
C ARG A 69 -7.43 6.03 1.51
N ALA A 70 -7.62 5.58 0.28
CA ALA A 70 -8.08 6.44 -0.82
C ALA A 70 -9.48 6.99 -0.57
N ALA A 71 -10.41 6.16 -0.07
CA ALA A 71 -11.76 6.59 0.27
C ALA A 71 -11.75 7.72 1.33
N VAL A 72 -10.99 7.55 2.41
CA VAL A 72 -10.85 8.59 3.45
C VAL A 72 -10.24 9.86 2.88
N ARG A 73 -9.17 9.76 2.07
CA ARG A 73 -8.56 10.95 1.42
C ARG A 73 -9.57 11.69 0.54
N HIS A 74 -10.39 10.95 -0.22
CA HIS A 74 -11.45 11.56 -1.02
C HIS A 74 -12.50 12.24 -0.13
N GLU A 75 -12.93 11.64 0.97
CA GLU A 75 -13.88 12.26 1.91
C GLU A 75 -13.36 13.60 2.45
N ILE A 76 -12.09 13.66 2.89
CA ILE A 76 -11.46 14.89 3.38
C ILE A 76 -11.45 15.96 2.28
N LEU A 77 -11.02 15.61 1.06
CA LEU A 77 -10.95 16.54 -0.07
C LEU A 77 -12.33 17.05 -0.49
N PHE A 78 -13.32 16.17 -0.59
CA PHE A 78 -14.69 16.56 -0.92
C PHE A 78 -15.33 17.41 0.18
N GLY A 79 -15.06 17.11 1.45
CA GLY A 79 -15.47 17.95 2.58
C GLY A 79 -14.91 19.36 2.47
N ALA A 80 -13.60 19.49 2.20
CA ALA A 80 -12.94 20.77 1.99
C ALA A 80 -13.54 21.55 0.79
N LEU A 81 -13.76 20.89 -0.34
CA LEU A 81 -14.34 21.51 -1.53
C LEU A 81 -15.76 22.04 -1.29
N LYS A 82 -16.61 21.26 -0.59
CA LYS A 82 -17.97 21.69 -0.23
C LYS A 82 -17.92 22.96 0.61
N LYS A 83 -17.01 23.02 1.58
CA LYS A 83 -16.88 24.19 2.45
C LYS A 83 -16.45 25.44 1.70
N ILE A 84 -15.44 25.33 0.83
CA ILE A 84 -14.99 26.44 -0.02
C ILE A 84 -16.15 26.95 -0.87
N HIS A 85 -16.94 26.06 -1.46
CA HIS A 85 -18.10 26.43 -2.25
C HIS A 85 -19.18 27.17 -1.43
N GLU A 86 -19.47 26.70 -0.21
CA GLU A 86 -20.38 27.38 0.72
C GLU A 86 -19.88 28.80 1.07
N GLU A 87 -18.59 28.97 1.38
CA GLU A 87 -17.99 30.27 1.67
C GLU A 87 -18.03 31.21 0.46
N MET A 88 -17.70 30.72 -0.74
CA MET A 88 -17.83 31.50 -1.98
C MET A 88 -19.27 31.95 -2.24
N SER A 89 -20.25 31.10 -1.93
CA SER A 89 -21.67 31.43 -2.08
C SER A 89 -22.10 32.53 -1.10
N LYS A 90 -21.60 32.50 0.13
CA LYS A 90 -21.82 33.56 1.14
C LYS A 90 -21.22 34.89 0.69
N MET A 91 -19.94 34.90 0.28
CA MET A 91 -19.26 36.11 -0.20
C MET A 91 -19.97 36.74 -1.41
N LYS A 92 -20.47 35.91 -2.34
CA LYS A 92 -21.25 36.38 -3.49
C LYS A 92 -22.58 37.04 -3.08
N GLY A 93 -23.19 36.59 -1.99
CA GLY A 93 -24.40 37.20 -1.41
C GLY A 93 -24.12 38.58 -0.80
N GLU A 94 -23.03 38.70 -0.05
CA GLU A 94 -22.61 39.97 0.59
C GLU A 94 -22.26 41.05 -0.46
N ILE A 95 -21.49 40.70 -1.48
CA ILE A 95 -21.11 41.63 -2.57
C ILE A 95 -22.35 42.16 -3.32
N LYS A 96 -23.42 41.36 -3.43
CA LYS A 96 -24.68 41.79 -4.05
C LYS A 96 -25.53 42.66 -3.14
N GLY A 97 -25.45 42.48 -1.82
CA GLY A 97 -26.15 43.32 -0.84
C GLY A 97 -25.62 44.76 -0.81
N ASP A 98 -24.32 44.94 -1.05
CA ASP A 98 -23.67 46.27 -1.09
C ASP A 98 -23.79 46.98 -2.46
N GLN A 99 -24.42 46.34 -3.45
CA GLN A 99 -24.59 46.87 -4.82
C GLN A 99 -26.04 47.26 -5.17
N GLU A 100 -26.92 47.44 -4.20
CA GLU A 100 -28.19 48.17 -4.41
C GLU A 100 -27.93 49.69 -4.28
N PRO A 101 -28.01 50.48 -5.37
CA PRO A 101 -27.88 51.93 -5.30
C PRO A 101 -29.20 52.54 -4.81
N GLY A 102 -29.38 52.61 -3.48
CA GLY A 102 -30.43 53.44 -2.88
C GLY A 102 -30.03 54.92 -2.90
N PRO A 103 -30.79 55.84 -3.53
CA PRO A 103 -30.54 57.26 -3.39
C PRO A 103 -31.20 57.75 -2.09
N GLY A 104 -30.42 57.95 -1.03
CA GLY A 104 -31.00 58.33 0.26
C GLY A 104 -30.02 58.75 1.35
N VAL A 105 -29.62 60.02 1.28
CA VAL A 105 -29.35 60.96 2.39
C VAL A 105 -29.34 60.40 3.83
N GLY A 106 -28.25 60.65 4.57
CA GLY A 106 -28.36 60.95 6.01
C GLY A 106 -27.44 60.19 6.96
N ALA A 107 -26.34 60.85 7.34
CA ALA A 107 -25.65 60.85 8.64
C ALA A 107 -25.74 59.63 9.58
N SER A 108 -24.56 59.07 9.95
CA SER A 108 -24.05 58.98 11.34
C SER A 108 -22.86 58.00 11.43
N PRO A 109 -21.63 58.41 11.83
CA PRO A 109 -20.64 57.47 12.32
C PRO A 109 -20.75 57.38 13.84
N ARG A 110 -21.49 56.37 14.33
CA ARG A 110 -21.48 55.98 15.74
C ARG A 110 -20.87 54.60 15.88
N ALA A 111 -20.09 54.45 16.95
CA ALA A 111 -19.64 53.21 17.60
C ALA A 111 -18.27 52.63 17.18
N GLY A 112 -17.26 52.98 17.97
CA GLY A 112 -16.61 51.99 18.84
C GLY A 112 -15.90 50.83 18.14
N GLY A 113 -14.70 51.10 17.61
CA GLY A 113 -13.72 50.06 17.30
C GLY A 113 -13.29 49.32 18.56
N LYS A 114 -13.98 48.22 18.89
CA LYS A 114 -13.45 47.19 19.78
C LYS A 114 -12.41 46.37 19.01
N LYS A 115 -11.27 46.21 19.67
CA LYS A 115 -9.99 45.68 19.15
C LYS A 115 -10.13 44.28 18.52
N PRO A 116 -9.45 43.98 17.40
CA PRO A 116 -9.29 42.62 16.91
C PRO A 116 -8.25 41.91 17.78
N HIS A 117 -8.69 41.24 18.85
CA HIS A 117 -7.80 40.48 19.74
C HIS A 117 -7.97 38.95 19.60
N GLU A 118 -8.61 38.48 18.53
CA GLU A 118 -8.86 37.06 18.24
C GLU A 118 -7.81 36.39 17.34
N SER A 119 -6.92 37.14 16.68
CA SER A 119 -6.06 36.58 15.64
C SER A 119 -4.93 35.67 16.17
N ARG A 120 -4.48 35.87 17.42
CA ARG A 120 -3.32 35.13 17.97
C ARG A 120 -3.71 33.75 18.52
N ASN A 121 -4.83 33.65 19.23
CA ASN A 121 -5.35 32.38 19.75
C ASN A 121 -5.87 31.47 18.61
N SER A 122 -6.42 32.06 17.55
CA SER A 122 -6.86 31.32 16.35
C SER A 122 -5.68 30.69 15.60
N ALA A 123 -4.54 31.39 15.50
CA ALA A 123 -3.35 30.88 14.80
C ALA A 123 -2.64 29.72 15.53
N GLU A 124 -2.60 29.73 16.86
CA GLU A 124 -2.04 28.61 17.65
C GLU A 124 -2.97 27.40 17.65
N GLY A 125 -4.29 27.61 17.75
CA GLY A 125 -5.29 26.57 17.56
C GLY A 125 -5.17 25.89 16.20
N ARG A 126 -4.94 26.67 15.13
CA ARG A 126 -4.70 26.15 13.77
C ARG A 126 -3.53 25.17 13.73
N LYS A 127 -2.37 25.59 14.23
CA LYS A 127 -1.14 24.78 14.20
C LYS A 127 -1.32 23.47 14.97
N ASN A 128 -2.07 23.49 16.06
CA ASN A 128 -2.38 22.27 16.82
C ASN A 128 -3.31 21.34 16.05
N LEU A 129 -4.37 21.86 15.41
CA LEU A 129 -5.27 21.06 14.57
C LEU A 129 -4.57 20.49 13.33
N GLU A 130 -3.71 21.27 12.67
CA GLU A 130 -2.88 20.82 11.55
C GLU A 130 -1.91 19.71 11.98
N ARG A 131 -1.29 19.85 13.17
CA ARG A 131 -0.42 18.82 13.74
C ARG A 131 -1.19 17.52 14.01
N CYS A 132 -2.39 17.63 14.60
CA CYS A 132 -3.26 16.47 14.83
C CYS A 132 -3.64 15.79 13.51
N LEU A 133 -4.05 16.55 12.49
CA LEU A 133 -4.40 16.01 11.18
C LEU A 133 -3.21 15.30 10.53
N GLY A 134 -2.01 15.89 10.62
CA GLY A 134 -0.78 15.27 10.13
C GLY A 134 -0.47 13.95 10.84
N GLN A 135 -0.60 13.92 12.17
CA GLN A 135 -0.39 12.70 12.96
C GLN A 135 -1.40 11.60 12.61
N TYR A 136 -2.70 11.93 12.50
CA TYR A 136 -3.71 10.94 12.15
C TYR A 136 -3.58 10.44 10.71
N THR A 137 -3.13 11.29 9.78
CA THR A 137 -2.80 10.87 8.41
C THR A 137 -1.66 9.86 8.41
N GLN A 138 -0.59 10.11 9.19
CA GLN A 138 0.52 9.17 9.35
C GLN A 138 0.08 7.85 10.01
N HIS A 139 -0.81 7.91 11.00
CA HIS A 139 -1.38 6.72 11.64
C HIS A 139 -2.21 5.89 10.65
N MET A 140 -2.98 6.56 9.77
CA MET A 140 -3.75 5.90 8.72
C MET A 140 -2.85 5.23 7.66
N GLU A 141 -1.74 5.86 7.31
CA GLU A 141 -0.74 5.30 6.37
C GLU A 141 -0.01 4.09 6.96
N THR A 142 0.22 4.07 8.27
CA THR A 142 0.90 2.96 8.98
C THR A 142 -0.05 1.87 9.47
N ALA A 143 -1.36 2.10 9.43
CA ALA A 143 -2.38 1.13 9.84
C ALA A 143 -2.29 -0.19 9.06
N ARG A 144 -2.35 -1.31 9.78
CA ARG A 144 -2.23 -2.66 9.21
C ARG A 144 -3.59 -3.32 8.93
N THR A 145 -4.67 -2.71 9.41
CA THR A 145 -6.02 -3.24 9.30
C THR A 145 -6.97 -2.17 8.74
N VAL A 146 -7.98 -2.62 7.98
CA VAL A 146 -8.99 -1.73 7.41
C VAL A 146 -9.79 -1.03 8.51
N GLY A 147 -10.02 -1.71 9.64
CA GLY A 147 -10.68 -1.12 10.81
C GLY A 147 -9.92 0.09 11.35
N GLN A 148 -8.60 -0.04 11.55
CA GLN A 148 -7.76 1.08 11.98
C GLN A 148 -7.77 2.23 10.97
N VAL A 149 -7.65 1.94 9.66
CA VAL A 149 -7.71 2.98 8.61
C VAL A 149 -9.02 3.77 8.71
N LYS A 150 -10.16 3.08 8.90
CA LYS A 150 -11.47 3.73 9.03
C LYS A 150 -11.59 4.56 10.31
N GLU A 151 -11.11 4.03 11.44
CA GLU A 151 -11.16 4.74 12.72
C GLU A 151 -10.29 6.00 12.71
N THR A 152 -9.03 5.88 12.30
CA THR A 152 -8.12 7.03 12.16
C THR A 152 -8.60 8.00 11.07
N GLY A 153 -9.16 7.46 9.99
CA GLY A 153 -9.68 8.26 8.89
C GLY A 153 -10.88 9.10 9.29
N LYS A 154 -11.79 8.55 10.10
CA LYS A 154 -12.90 9.30 10.68
C LYS A 154 -12.40 10.46 11.53
N LEU A 155 -11.39 10.24 12.37
CA LEU A 155 -10.78 11.31 13.16
C LEU A 155 -10.18 12.40 12.23
N CYS A 156 -9.49 12.04 11.15
CA CYS A 156 -9.01 13.01 10.17
C CYS A 156 -10.15 13.86 9.59
N THR A 157 -11.26 13.22 9.21
CA THR A 157 -12.44 13.91 8.66
C THR A 157 -13.04 14.87 9.70
N ASP A 158 -13.29 14.39 10.92
CA ASP A 158 -13.87 15.19 12.02
C ASP A 158 -12.99 16.40 12.38
N TYR A 159 -11.65 16.20 12.41
CA TYR A 159 -10.69 17.29 12.64
C TYR A 159 -10.64 18.27 11.48
N SER A 160 -10.70 17.79 10.23
CA SER A 160 -10.73 18.67 9.05
C SER A 160 -11.95 19.58 9.08
N GLU A 161 -13.13 19.05 9.43
CA GLU A 161 -14.34 19.86 9.59
C GLU A 161 -14.22 20.87 10.74
N SER A 162 -13.57 20.50 11.83
CA SER A 162 -13.34 21.39 12.98
C SER A 162 -12.42 22.56 12.64
N ILE A 163 -11.40 22.33 11.80
CA ILE A 163 -10.56 23.40 11.24
C ILE A 163 -11.46 24.39 10.49
N PHE A 164 -12.32 23.91 9.59
CA PHE A 164 -13.20 24.78 8.81
C PHE A 164 -14.21 25.56 9.66
N LYS A 165 -14.80 24.95 10.70
CA LYS A 165 -15.71 25.65 11.63
C LYS A 165 -15.05 26.80 12.38
N THR A 166 -13.73 26.77 12.57
CA THR A 166 -13.01 27.84 13.28
C THR A 166 -12.87 29.11 12.43
N TYR A 167 -13.14 29.06 11.12
CA TYR A 167 -12.95 30.20 10.19
C TYR A 167 -14.25 30.74 9.56
N THR A 168 -15.40 30.09 9.74
CA THR A 168 -16.73 30.58 9.29
C THR A 168 -17.58 31.06 10.44
#